data_AF-A0A437ME08-F1
#
_entry.id   AF-A0A437ME08-F1
#
_cell.length_a   1.000
_cell.length_b   1.000
_cell.length_c   1.000
_cell.angle_alpha   90.00
_cell.angle_beta   90.00
_cell.angle_gamma   90.00
#
_symmetry.space_group_name_H-M   'P 1'
#
loop_
_entity.id
_entity.type
_entity.pdbx_description
1 polymer ?
#
loop_
_entity_poly.entity_id
_entity_poly.type
_entity_poly.pdbx_seq_one_letter_code
_entity_poly.pdbx_strand_id
1 'polypeptide(L)'
;MNFRPFTAGDIPAAHALSQSVGWPHRLEDWSLMAGCGEGLALGDLSACALFWRMGEAAASIGLVMVDPARQGQGIGRRLMQAVLEPLAGCSVSLVSTRAGEPLYRSLGFEPSHRQRQHQGVALETAPLAATCPGDLDSALALDMAAHGAGRAPVLRALWPVSQAVMLADGSGYALRRPFGKGEVIGPVIAPDLAGAQALIAALLRPGAYTRLDILADDALSAWLTGLGLPMTSEPQAMRLGRALPRRGVFALASQAFG
;
A
#
# COMPACT_ATOMS: atom_id res chain seq x y z
N MET A 1 -30.02 -2.50 0.10
CA MET A 1 -28.59 -2.82 -0.10
C MET A 1 -28.00 -2.98 1.30
N ASN A 2 -27.71 -4.22 1.68
CA ASN A 2 -27.28 -4.56 3.04
C ASN A 2 -25.80 -4.94 3.00
N PHE A 3 -24.94 -4.14 3.64
CA PHE A 3 -23.53 -4.47 3.80
C PHE A 3 -23.34 -5.31 5.05
N ARG A 4 -22.46 -6.30 4.97
CA ARG A 4 -22.07 -7.15 6.10
C ARG A 4 -20.55 -7.11 6.27
N PRO A 5 -20.03 -7.49 7.45
CA PRO A 5 -18.59 -7.70 7.62
C PRO A 5 -18.02 -8.61 6.53
N PHE A 6 -16.86 -8.20 6.00
CA PHE A 6 -16.03 -9.03 5.14
C PHE A 6 -15.35 -10.10 5.99
N THR A 7 -15.33 -11.34 5.51
CA THR A 7 -14.78 -12.49 6.22
C THR A 7 -13.74 -13.22 5.37
N ALA A 8 -12.96 -14.11 5.98
CA ALA A 8 -12.01 -14.93 5.25
C ALA A 8 -12.67 -15.80 4.15
N GLY A 9 -13.94 -16.20 4.34
CA GLY A 9 -14.70 -16.94 3.34
C GLY A 9 -15.00 -16.15 2.06
N ASP A 10 -14.91 -14.82 2.11
CA ASP A 10 -15.18 -13.94 0.97
C ASP A 10 -13.95 -13.72 0.07
N ILE A 11 -12.75 -14.09 0.54
CA ILE A 11 -11.48 -13.87 -0.15
C ILE A 11 -11.47 -14.43 -1.58
N PRO A 12 -11.92 -15.68 -1.85
CA PRO A 12 -11.93 -16.20 -3.22
C PRO A 12 -12.81 -15.38 -4.18
N ALA A 13 -13.98 -14.94 -3.72
CA ALA A 13 -14.90 -14.13 -4.53
C ALA A 13 -14.36 -12.71 -4.77
N ALA A 14 -13.80 -12.08 -3.73
CA ALA A 14 -13.16 -10.77 -3.84
C ALA A 14 -11.92 -10.81 -4.74
N HIS A 15 -11.14 -11.88 -4.66
CA HIS A 15 -10.01 -12.11 -5.56
C HIS A 15 -10.48 -12.23 -7.01
N ALA A 16 -11.51 -13.05 -7.29
CA ALA A 16 -12.08 -13.16 -8.63
C ALA A 16 -12.61 -11.82 -9.17
N LEU A 17 -13.28 -11.01 -8.34
CA LEU A 17 -13.71 -9.66 -8.69
C LEU A 17 -12.50 -8.75 -8.98
N SER A 18 -11.42 -8.85 -8.21
CA SER A 18 -10.20 -8.08 -8.47
C SER A 18 -9.54 -8.43 -9.80
N GLN A 19 -9.59 -9.70 -10.21
CA GLN A 19 -9.10 -10.16 -11.52
C GLN A 19 -9.94 -9.59 -12.66
N SER A 20 -11.27 -9.50 -12.51
CA SER A 20 -12.15 -8.97 -13.57
C SER A 20 -11.92 -7.48 -13.85
N VAL A 21 -11.36 -6.74 -12.89
CA VAL A 21 -10.93 -5.34 -13.03
C VAL A 21 -9.42 -5.19 -13.29
N GLY A 22 -8.72 -6.29 -13.59
CA GLY A 22 -7.32 -6.30 -14.02
C GLY A 22 -6.29 -6.10 -12.91
N TRP A 23 -6.68 -6.24 -11.64
CA TRP A 23 -5.73 -6.13 -10.53
C TRP A 23 -4.88 -7.40 -10.44
N PRO A 24 -3.54 -7.29 -10.41
CA PRO A 24 -2.68 -8.46 -10.46
C PRO A 24 -2.55 -9.21 -9.13
N HIS A 25 -3.32 -8.85 -8.10
CA HIS A 25 -3.17 -9.42 -6.75
C HIS A 25 -3.35 -10.94 -6.75
N ARG A 26 -2.53 -11.60 -5.95
CA ARG A 26 -2.63 -13.04 -5.68
C ARG A 26 -3.63 -13.30 -4.57
N LEU A 27 -4.03 -14.56 -4.39
CA LEU A 27 -4.91 -14.94 -3.29
C LEU A 27 -4.22 -14.72 -1.93
N GLU A 28 -2.92 -14.93 -1.85
CA GLU A 28 -2.09 -14.69 -0.67
C GLU A 28 -2.00 -13.21 -0.32
N ASP A 29 -1.96 -12.33 -1.34
CA ASP A 29 -1.97 -10.89 -1.13
C ASP A 29 -3.29 -10.47 -0.48
N TRP A 30 -4.41 -11.01 -0.96
CA TRP A 30 -5.74 -10.82 -0.37
C TRP A 30 -5.83 -11.38 1.05
N SER A 31 -5.35 -12.60 1.27
CA SER A 31 -5.35 -13.23 2.60
C SER A 31 -4.55 -12.41 3.61
N LEU A 32 -3.39 -11.89 3.23
CA LEU A 32 -2.58 -11.03 4.10
C LEU A 32 -3.30 -9.71 4.38
N MET A 33 -3.80 -9.03 3.34
CA MET A 33 -4.46 -7.74 3.47
C MET A 33 -5.75 -7.83 4.30
N ALA A 34 -6.57 -8.86 4.08
CA ALA A 34 -7.76 -9.12 4.87
C ALA A 34 -7.43 -9.59 6.30
N GLY A 35 -6.35 -10.35 6.50
CA GLY A 35 -5.95 -10.86 7.82
C GLY A 35 -5.47 -9.79 8.79
N CYS A 36 -5.05 -8.62 8.31
CA CYS A 36 -4.65 -7.48 9.14
C CYS A 36 -5.61 -6.29 9.05
N GLY A 37 -6.74 -6.43 8.36
CA GLY A 37 -7.71 -5.37 8.12
C GLY A 37 -9.14 -5.75 8.50
N GLU A 38 -10.00 -4.77 8.43
CA GLU A 38 -11.45 -4.92 8.54
C GLU A 38 -12.08 -4.61 7.18
N GLY A 39 -13.33 -4.99 6.96
CA GLY A 39 -13.98 -4.67 5.70
C GLY A 39 -15.46 -4.91 5.68
N LEU A 40 -16.08 -4.42 4.62
CA LEU A 40 -17.50 -4.61 4.33
C LEU A 40 -17.67 -5.19 2.93
N ALA A 41 -18.65 -6.06 2.78
CA ALA A 41 -19.08 -6.62 1.52
C ALA A 41 -20.60 -6.52 1.36
N LEU A 42 -21.05 -6.38 0.11
CA LEU A 42 -22.45 -6.66 -0.21
C LEU A 42 -22.68 -8.18 -0.10
N GLY A 43 -23.88 -8.63 0.30
CA GLY A 43 -24.15 -10.05 0.55
C GLY A 43 -23.77 -11.01 -0.58
N ASP A 44 -23.88 -10.56 -1.83
CA ASP A 44 -23.53 -11.29 -3.06
C ASP A 44 -22.08 -11.06 -3.54
N LEU A 45 -21.26 -10.35 -2.76
CA LEU A 45 -19.86 -9.98 -3.02
C LEU A 45 -19.59 -9.14 -4.28
N SER A 46 -20.63 -8.63 -4.92
CA SER A 46 -20.46 -7.72 -6.06
C SER A 46 -19.93 -6.33 -5.68
N ALA A 47 -19.71 -6.07 -4.39
CA ALA A 47 -18.95 -4.91 -3.93
C ALA A 47 -18.30 -5.20 -2.58
N CYS A 48 -17.08 -4.73 -2.39
CA CYS A 48 -16.38 -4.79 -1.11
C CYS A 48 -15.35 -3.66 -0.97
N ALA A 49 -14.95 -3.39 0.26
CA ALA A 49 -13.85 -2.51 0.60
C ALA A 49 -13.22 -2.97 1.91
N LEU A 50 -11.89 -2.85 2.00
CA LEU A 50 -11.16 -3.08 3.25
C LEU A 50 -10.61 -1.76 3.80
N PHE A 51 -10.37 -1.74 5.10
CA PHE A 51 -9.72 -0.64 5.78
C PHE A 51 -8.80 -1.16 6.90
N TRP A 52 -7.76 -0.38 7.18
CA TRP A 52 -6.74 -0.70 8.19
C TRP A 52 -6.60 0.47 9.15
N ARG A 53 -6.83 0.22 10.44
CA ARG A 53 -6.61 1.20 11.49
C ARG A 53 -5.13 1.30 11.80
N MET A 54 -4.64 2.52 11.94
CA MET A 54 -3.24 2.85 12.21
C MET A 54 -3.14 3.58 13.55
N GLY A 55 -3.38 2.86 14.63
CA GLY A 55 -3.67 3.43 15.94
C GLY A 55 -5.07 4.03 16.01
N GLU A 56 -5.30 4.95 16.95
CA GLU A 56 -6.64 5.47 17.25
C GLU A 56 -7.08 6.60 16.29
N ALA A 57 -6.13 7.33 15.71
CA ALA A 57 -6.42 8.59 15.01
C ALA A 57 -6.26 8.53 13.49
N ALA A 58 -5.94 7.36 12.92
CA ALA A 58 -5.63 7.22 11.50
C ALA A 58 -6.10 5.89 10.93
N ALA A 59 -6.44 5.88 9.65
CA ALA A 59 -6.76 4.68 8.89
C ALA A 59 -6.41 4.83 7.41
N SER A 60 -6.25 3.72 6.71
CA SER A 60 -6.32 3.69 5.25
C SER A 60 -7.51 2.87 4.78
N ILE A 61 -8.06 3.23 3.62
CA ILE A 61 -9.07 2.47 2.89
C ILE A 61 -8.45 2.01 1.58
N GLY A 62 -8.70 0.77 1.21
CA GLY A 62 -8.21 0.17 -0.01
C GLY A 62 -9.07 -1.00 -0.45
N LEU A 63 -8.68 -1.60 -1.57
CA LEU A 63 -9.39 -2.72 -2.16
C LEU A 63 -10.89 -2.43 -2.38
N VAL A 64 -11.21 -1.17 -2.69
CA VAL A 64 -12.58 -0.71 -2.95
C VAL A 64 -12.98 -1.16 -4.35
N MET A 65 -13.95 -2.06 -4.44
CA MET A 65 -14.40 -2.63 -5.71
C MET A 65 -15.93 -2.66 -5.77
N VAL A 66 -16.43 -2.38 -6.97
CA VAL A 66 -17.82 -2.61 -7.36
C VAL A 66 -17.77 -3.32 -8.70
N ASP A 67 -18.47 -4.45 -8.80
CA ASP A 67 -18.69 -5.20 -10.03
C ASP A 67 -19.01 -4.23 -11.19
N PRO A 68 -18.22 -4.26 -12.29
CA PRO A 68 -18.46 -3.44 -13.46
C PRO A 68 -19.92 -3.43 -13.93
N ALA A 69 -20.60 -4.58 -13.89
CA ALA A 69 -22.01 -4.70 -14.30
C ALA A 69 -22.99 -3.97 -13.37
N ARG A 70 -22.54 -3.59 -12.17
CA ARG A 70 -23.34 -2.90 -11.16
C ARG A 70 -22.90 -1.46 -10.88
N GLN A 71 -21.93 -0.95 -11.62
CA GLN A 71 -21.48 0.44 -11.50
C GLN A 71 -22.60 1.42 -11.92
N GLY A 72 -22.48 2.68 -11.48
CA GLY A 72 -23.51 3.71 -11.74
C GLY A 72 -24.76 3.64 -10.86
N GLN A 73 -24.94 2.58 -10.06
CA GLN A 73 -26.12 2.37 -9.20
C GLN A 73 -25.97 2.95 -7.78
N GLY A 74 -24.94 3.79 -7.54
CA GLY A 74 -24.67 4.38 -6.22
C GLY A 74 -24.08 3.41 -5.18
N ILE A 75 -23.75 2.15 -5.54
CA ILE A 75 -23.19 1.14 -4.62
C ILE A 75 -21.91 1.63 -3.95
N GLY A 76 -20.95 2.13 -4.74
CA GLY A 76 -19.66 2.61 -4.22
C GLY A 76 -19.81 3.74 -3.20
N ARG A 77 -20.77 4.66 -3.41
CA ARG A 77 -21.07 5.73 -2.44
C ARG A 77 -21.57 5.16 -1.11
N ARG A 78 -22.55 4.25 -1.17
CA ARG A 78 -23.12 3.65 0.03
C ARG A 78 -22.10 2.79 0.79
N LEU A 79 -21.27 2.05 0.05
CA LEU A 79 -20.19 1.25 0.61
C LEU A 79 -19.18 2.15 1.35
N MET A 80 -18.72 3.22 0.71
CA MET A 80 -17.77 4.14 1.33
C MET A 80 -18.37 4.84 2.56
N GLN A 81 -19.64 5.24 2.53
CA GLN A 81 -20.31 5.79 3.70
C GLN A 81 -20.32 4.80 4.88
N ALA A 82 -20.64 3.53 4.61
CA ALA A 82 -20.63 2.48 5.62
C ALA A 82 -19.22 2.16 6.16
N VAL A 83 -18.19 2.25 5.31
CA VAL A 83 -16.78 2.09 5.73
C VAL A 83 -16.29 3.28 6.55
N LEU A 84 -16.76 4.49 6.27
CA LEU A 84 -16.35 5.71 6.98
C LEU A 84 -17.00 5.86 8.36
N GLU A 85 -18.20 5.30 8.56
CA GLU A 85 -18.92 5.34 9.84
C GLU A 85 -18.07 4.85 11.03
N PRO A 86 -17.46 3.64 11.00
CA PRO A 86 -16.59 3.19 12.08
C PRO A 86 -15.23 3.91 12.15
N LEU A 87 -14.91 4.78 11.18
CA LEU A 87 -13.69 5.58 11.10
C LEU A 87 -13.93 7.05 11.47
N ALA A 88 -15.10 7.38 12.02
CA ALA A 88 -15.41 8.73 12.46
C ALA A 88 -14.34 9.26 13.45
N GLY A 89 -13.81 10.45 13.16
CA GLY A 89 -12.73 11.07 13.94
C GLY A 89 -11.31 10.67 13.53
N CYS A 90 -11.13 9.61 12.73
CA CYS A 90 -9.82 9.26 12.18
C CYS A 90 -9.46 10.15 10.99
N SER A 91 -8.16 10.36 10.76
CA SER A 91 -7.66 10.79 9.43
C SER A 91 -7.56 9.59 8.52
N VAL A 92 -8.30 9.61 7.43
CA VAL A 92 -8.44 8.49 6.52
C VAL A 92 -7.69 8.79 5.24
N SER A 93 -6.87 7.86 4.77
CA SER A 93 -6.19 7.96 3.48
C SER A 93 -6.62 6.85 2.53
N LEU A 94 -6.56 7.12 1.23
CA LEU A 94 -6.78 6.11 0.19
C LEU A 94 -6.00 6.48 -1.07
N VAL A 95 -5.85 5.52 -1.96
CA VAL A 95 -5.33 5.74 -3.30
C VAL A 95 -6.47 5.61 -4.30
N SER A 96 -6.72 6.69 -5.04
CA SER A 96 -7.83 6.81 -5.97
C SER A 96 -7.43 6.42 -7.39
N THR A 97 -8.30 5.67 -8.06
CA THR A 97 -8.29 5.56 -9.51
C THR A 97 -8.94 6.79 -10.13
N ARG A 98 -8.62 7.10 -11.40
CA ARG A 98 -9.27 8.21 -12.12
C ARG A 98 -10.81 8.10 -12.11
N ALA A 99 -11.34 6.88 -12.17
CA ALA A 99 -12.77 6.62 -12.12
C ALA A 99 -13.37 6.81 -10.70
N GLY A 100 -12.60 6.54 -9.64
CA GLY A 100 -13.03 6.68 -8.25
C GLY A 100 -12.91 8.11 -7.71
N GLU A 101 -12.06 8.96 -8.28
CA GLU A 101 -11.78 10.30 -7.75
C GLU A 101 -13.04 11.16 -7.56
N PRO A 102 -14.01 11.24 -8.51
CA PRO A 102 -15.23 12.02 -8.33
C PRO A 102 -16.06 11.56 -7.12
N LEU A 103 -16.10 10.25 -6.88
CA LEU A 103 -16.78 9.69 -5.71
C LEU A 103 -16.11 10.17 -4.42
N TYR A 104 -14.79 10.02 -4.29
CA TYR A 104 -14.10 10.39 -3.06
C TYR A 104 -14.16 11.89 -2.79
N ARG A 105 -14.01 12.74 -3.83
CA ARG A 105 -14.21 14.20 -3.70
C ARG A 105 -15.59 14.55 -3.15
N SER A 106 -16.63 13.88 -3.63
CA SER A 106 -18.00 14.10 -3.14
C SER A 106 -18.25 13.61 -1.70
N LEU A 107 -17.31 12.86 -1.13
CA LEU A 107 -17.31 12.43 0.27
C LEU A 107 -16.37 13.29 1.13
N GLY A 108 -15.84 14.38 0.59
CA GLY A 108 -14.95 15.31 1.30
C GLY A 108 -13.47 14.92 1.27
N PHE A 109 -13.07 13.91 0.49
CA PHE A 109 -11.65 13.62 0.32
C PHE A 109 -10.97 14.67 -0.55
N GLU A 110 -9.76 15.04 -0.16
CA GLU A 110 -8.90 15.98 -0.87
C GLU A 110 -7.62 15.29 -1.35
N PRO A 111 -7.01 15.73 -2.46
CA PRO A 111 -5.66 15.29 -2.83
C PRO A 111 -4.68 15.47 -1.67
N SER A 112 -3.78 14.50 -1.47
CA SER A 112 -2.82 14.50 -0.36
C SER A 112 -1.36 14.62 -0.84
N HIS A 113 -0.75 13.50 -1.23
CA HIS A 113 0.60 13.42 -1.76
C HIS A 113 0.57 12.74 -3.13
N ARG A 114 1.63 12.96 -3.92
CA ARG A 114 1.79 12.27 -5.19
C ARG A 114 2.56 10.96 -4.96
N GLN A 115 2.12 9.91 -5.63
CA GLN A 115 2.78 8.62 -5.64
C GLN A 115 3.19 8.28 -7.07
N ARG A 116 4.28 7.53 -7.24
CA ARG A 116 4.68 6.97 -8.53
C ARG A 116 4.88 5.48 -8.37
N GLN A 117 4.25 4.73 -9.25
CA GLN A 117 4.46 3.30 -9.34
C GLN A 117 5.56 3.03 -10.36
N HIS A 118 6.62 2.37 -9.91
CA HIS A 118 7.68 1.84 -10.75
C HIS A 118 7.58 0.32 -10.77
N GLN A 119 7.62 -0.27 -11.96
CA GLN A 119 7.68 -1.73 -12.07
C GLN A 119 8.28 -2.17 -13.39
N GLY A 120 8.96 -3.32 -13.35
CA GLY A 120 9.62 -3.89 -14.52
C GLY A 120 10.47 -5.09 -14.12
N VAL A 121 11.25 -5.59 -15.06
CA VAL A 121 12.27 -6.62 -14.78
C VAL A 121 13.53 -5.88 -14.36
N ALA A 122 13.95 -6.11 -13.12
CA ALA A 122 15.12 -5.44 -12.57
C ALA A 122 16.40 -5.83 -13.34
N LEU A 123 17.21 -4.83 -13.67
CA LEU A 123 18.56 -5.02 -14.19
C LEU A 123 19.55 -5.29 -13.04
N GLU A 124 20.83 -5.48 -13.39
CA GLU A 124 21.88 -5.65 -12.40
C GLU A 124 22.12 -4.39 -11.57
N THR A 125 22.37 -4.58 -10.27
CA THR A 125 22.75 -3.51 -9.35
C THR A 125 23.82 -3.99 -8.40
N ALA A 126 24.78 -3.11 -8.08
CA ALA A 126 25.66 -3.29 -6.94
C ALA A 126 25.01 -2.64 -5.69
N PRO A 127 25.10 -3.27 -4.51
CA PRO A 127 24.72 -2.62 -3.27
C PRO A 127 25.50 -1.32 -3.06
N LEU A 128 24.79 -0.24 -2.74
CA LEU A 128 25.39 1.10 -2.61
C LEU A 128 25.94 1.37 -1.19
N ALA A 129 25.55 0.58 -0.18
CA ALA A 129 26.06 0.66 1.19
C ALA A 129 25.95 -0.69 1.92
N ALA A 130 26.55 -0.77 3.11
CA ALA A 130 26.42 -1.93 3.98
C ALA A 130 25.03 -1.98 4.64
N THR A 131 24.35 -3.11 4.48
CA THR A 131 23.08 -3.42 5.15
C THR A 131 23.25 -4.60 6.10
N CYS A 132 22.43 -4.66 7.15
CA CYS A 132 22.32 -5.81 8.04
C CYS A 132 20.93 -6.47 7.92
N PRO A 133 20.75 -7.70 8.44
CA PRO A 133 19.42 -8.29 8.58
C PRO A 133 18.48 -7.36 9.36
N GLY A 134 17.23 -7.26 8.92
CA GLY A 134 16.26 -6.41 9.60
C GLY A 134 15.86 -6.93 10.98
N ASP A 135 15.53 -6.00 11.88
CA ASP A 135 14.95 -6.24 13.20
C ASP A 135 13.54 -5.64 13.29
N LEU A 136 12.56 -6.44 13.71
CA LEU A 136 11.15 -6.04 13.66
C LEU A 136 10.85 -4.90 14.64
N ASP A 137 11.40 -4.95 15.85
CA ASP A 137 11.12 -3.94 16.87
C ASP A 137 11.72 -2.58 16.47
N SER A 138 12.93 -2.59 15.91
CA SER A 138 13.55 -1.39 15.32
C SER A 138 12.76 -0.85 14.13
N ALA A 139 12.28 -1.72 13.23
CA ALA A 139 11.45 -1.33 12.10
C ALA A 139 10.10 -0.72 12.54
N LEU A 140 9.48 -1.26 13.59
CA LEU A 140 8.26 -0.69 14.18
C LEU A 140 8.48 0.72 14.73
N ALA A 141 9.61 0.96 15.40
CA ALA A 141 9.96 2.28 15.91
C ALA A 141 10.20 3.29 14.78
N LEU A 142 10.94 2.89 13.74
CA LEU A 142 11.17 3.71 12.54
C LEU A 142 9.88 4.02 11.78
N ASP A 143 9.00 3.02 11.60
CA ASP A 143 7.73 3.21 10.89
C ASP A 143 6.78 4.15 11.62
N MET A 144 6.70 4.03 12.96
CA MET A 144 5.93 4.95 13.80
C MET A 144 6.47 6.38 13.68
N ALA A 145 7.79 6.57 13.73
CA ALA A 145 8.41 7.89 13.58
C ALA A 145 8.17 8.48 12.18
N ALA A 146 8.18 7.65 11.15
CA ALA A 146 7.99 8.08 9.76
C ALA A 146 6.54 8.51 9.45
N HIS A 147 5.56 7.74 9.91
CA HIS A 147 4.14 7.92 9.58
C HIS A 147 3.34 8.68 10.65
N GLY A 148 3.84 8.75 11.89
CA GLY A 148 3.09 9.28 13.03
C GLY A 148 1.78 8.54 13.29
N ALA A 149 1.70 7.27 12.88
CA ALA A 149 0.51 6.43 12.94
C ALA A 149 0.90 4.99 13.33
N GLY A 150 0.04 4.33 14.12
CA GLY A 150 0.32 3.01 14.68
C GLY A 150 0.09 1.87 13.69
N ARG A 151 1.01 1.63 12.75
CA ARG A 151 0.88 0.59 11.70
C ARG A 151 1.45 -0.77 12.11
N ALA A 152 1.66 -1.00 13.41
CA ALA A 152 2.25 -2.23 13.91
C ALA A 152 1.54 -3.53 13.44
N PRO A 153 0.19 -3.61 13.38
CA PRO A 153 -0.48 -4.81 12.88
C PRO A 153 -0.11 -5.13 11.41
N VAL A 154 -0.01 -4.11 10.56
CA VAL A 154 0.38 -4.25 9.16
C VAL A 154 1.83 -4.74 9.06
N LEU A 155 2.77 -4.09 9.75
CA LEU A 155 4.17 -4.50 9.74
C LEU A 155 4.36 -5.92 10.27
N ARG A 156 3.68 -6.29 11.36
CA ARG A 156 3.73 -7.65 11.93
C ARG A 156 3.17 -8.71 10.98
N ALA A 157 2.15 -8.38 10.19
CA ALA A 157 1.61 -9.28 9.17
C ALA A 157 2.54 -9.43 7.96
N LEU A 158 3.23 -8.34 7.57
CA LEU A 158 4.16 -8.34 6.43
C LEU A 158 5.49 -9.03 6.75
N TRP A 159 6.00 -8.88 7.98
CA TRP A 159 7.32 -9.35 8.37
C TRP A 159 7.60 -10.83 8.06
N PRO A 160 6.76 -11.81 8.48
CA PRO A 160 7.06 -13.23 8.30
C PRO A 160 7.06 -13.68 6.83
N VAL A 161 6.47 -12.90 5.92
CA VAL A 161 6.43 -13.19 4.48
C VAL A 161 7.42 -12.35 3.68
N SER A 162 8.26 -11.56 4.37
CA SER A 162 9.21 -10.63 3.76
C SER A 162 10.66 -11.00 4.05
N GLN A 163 11.55 -10.72 3.10
CA GLN A 163 12.95 -10.46 3.42
C GLN A 163 13.05 -9.02 3.94
N ALA A 164 13.66 -8.85 5.12
CA ALA A 164 13.88 -7.55 5.73
C ALA A 164 15.37 -7.23 5.78
N VAL A 165 15.73 -5.99 5.42
CA VAL A 165 17.09 -5.44 5.59
C VAL A 165 17.01 -4.08 6.28
N MET A 166 18.09 -3.73 6.96
CA MET A 166 18.29 -2.43 7.60
C MET A 166 19.61 -1.80 7.17
N LEU A 167 19.69 -0.49 7.28
CA LEU A 167 20.97 0.21 7.22
C LEU A 167 21.81 -0.22 8.42
N ALA A 168 23.13 -0.33 8.24
CA ALA A 168 24.03 -0.83 9.29
C ALA A 168 24.02 0.01 10.57
N ASP A 169 23.68 1.30 10.47
CA ASP A 169 23.51 2.22 11.61
C ASP A 169 22.11 2.18 12.25
N GLY A 170 21.22 1.34 11.72
CA GLY A 170 19.83 1.18 12.18
C GLY A 170 18.90 2.33 11.79
N SER A 171 19.31 3.28 10.95
CA SER A 171 18.53 4.48 10.63
C SER A 171 17.42 4.29 9.59
N GLY A 172 17.33 3.10 9.00
CA GLY A 172 16.36 2.78 7.96
C GLY A 172 16.16 1.29 7.75
N TYR A 173 15.02 0.91 7.18
CA TYR A 173 14.69 -0.47 6.86
C TYR A 173 13.89 -0.57 5.55
N ALA A 174 13.95 -1.73 4.93
CA ALA A 174 13.10 -2.07 3.80
C ALA A 174 12.65 -3.52 3.85
N LEU A 175 11.47 -3.78 3.27
CA LEU A 175 10.93 -5.12 3.09
C LEU A 175 10.82 -5.48 1.62
N ARG A 176 11.11 -6.73 1.27
CA ARG A 176 10.75 -7.34 -0.02
C ARG A 176 9.89 -8.57 0.22
N ARG A 177 8.78 -8.67 -0.49
CA ARG A 177 7.90 -9.86 -0.43
C ARG A 177 7.28 -10.14 -1.78
N PRO A 178 6.91 -11.40 -2.08
CA PRO A 178 6.06 -11.71 -3.21
C PRO A 178 4.78 -10.86 -3.20
N PHE A 179 4.39 -10.33 -4.36
CA PHE A 179 3.19 -9.53 -4.55
C PHE A 179 2.82 -9.42 -6.03
N GLY A 180 1.56 -9.66 -6.34
CA GLY A 180 1.02 -9.57 -7.69
C GLY A 180 1.81 -10.36 -8.73
N LYS A 181 2.40 -9.67 -9.71
CA LYS A 181 3.16 -10.29 -10.82
C LYS A 181 4.57 -10.75 -10.45
N GLY A 182 5.06 -10.47 -9.25
CA GLY A 182 6.41 -10.81 -8.84
C GLY A 182 6.75 -10.30 -7.45
N GLU A 183 7.79 -9.47 -7.37
CA GLU A 183 8.34 -8.72 -6.24
C GLU A 183 7.55 -7.43 -5.89
N VAL A 184 7.36 -7.09 -4.61
CA VAL A 184 7.26 -5.68 -4.17
C VAL A 184 8.36 -5.38 -3.18
N ILE A 185 9.05 -4.25 -3.36
CA ILE A 185 9.95 -3.67 -2.36
C ILE A 185 9.22 -2.49 -1.72
N GLY A 186 8.90 -2.63 -0.43
CA GLY A 186 8.08 -1.70 0.30
C GLY A 186 7.58 -2.29 1.63
N PRO A 187 7.52 -1.50 2.72
CA PRO A 187 7.89 -0.10 2.78
C PRO A 187 9.42 0.08 2.71
N VAL A 188 9.87 1.28 2.34
CA VAL A 188 11.28 1.71 2.41
C VAL A 188 11.32 2.97 3.26
N ILE A 189 11.89 2.86 4.45
CA ILE A 189 12.09 3.96 5.39
C ILE A 189 13.58 4.22 5.51
N ALA A 190 14.00 5.46 5.25
CA ALA A 190 15.40 5.85 5.25
C ALA A 190 15.56 7.32 5.68
N PRO A 191 16.74 7.73 6.19
CA PRO A 191 16.99 9.13 6.54
C PRO A 191 17.10 10.04 5.31
N ASP A 192 17.55 9.49 4.18
CA ASP A 192 17.81 10.21 2.94
C ASP A 192 17.72 9.29 1.71
N LEU A 193 17.91 9.91 0.52
CA LEU A 193 17.87 9.21 -0.76
C LEU A 193 18.94 8.12 -0.87
N ALA A 194 20.15 8.36 -0.37
CA ALA A 194 21.24 7.40 -0.46
C ALA A 194 20.94 6.14 0.37
N GLY A 195 20.39 6.30 1.57
CA GLY A 195 19.90 5.20 2.39
C GLY A 195 18.77 4.42 1.72
N ALA A 196 17.81 5.13 1.11
CA ALA A 196 16.73 4.48 0.36
C ALA A 196 17.25 3.66 -0.82
N GLN A 197 18.17 4.22 -1.61
CA GLN A 197 18.81 3.52 -2.73
C GLN A 197 19.61 2.31 -2.26
N ALA A 198 20.35 2.41 -1.15
CA ALA A 198 21.09 1.29 -0.57
C ALA A 198 20.18 0.14 -0.14
N LEU A 199 19.08 0.46 0.56
CA LEU A 199 18.08 -0.54 0.99
C LEU A 199 17.39 -1.21 -0.21
N ILE A 200 17.02 -0.43 -1.23
CA ILE A 200 16.40 -0.96 -2.45
C ILE A 200 17.40 -1.85 -3.20
N ALA A 201 18.64 -1.40 -3.41
CA ALA A 201 19.67 -2.19 -4.09
C ALA A 201 19.99 -3.49 -3.36
N ALA A 202 20.00 -3.51 -2.03
CA ALA A 202 20.22 -4.71 -1.23
C ALA A 202 19.09 -5.76 -1.37
N LEU A 203 17.86 -5.32 -1.66
CA LEU A 203 16.71 -6.20 -1.84
C LEU A 203 16.44 -6.55 -3.31
N LEU A 204 16.89 -5.73 -4.25
CA LEU A 204 16.60 -5.91 -5.66
C LEU A 204 17.20 -7.22 -6.19
N ARG A 205 16.42 -7.98 -6.95
CA ARG A 205 16.86 -9.23 -7.58
C ARG A 205 16.89 -9.07 -9.10
N PRO A 206 18.07 -9.07 -9.73
CA PRO A 206 18.18 -9.01 -11.18
C PRO A 206 17.36 -10.13 -11.84
N GLY A 207 16.64 -9.80 -12.90
CA GLY A 207 15.75 -10.72 -13.63
C GLY A 207 14.38 -10.96 -12.99
N ALA A 208 14.13 -10.48 -11.76
CA ALA A 208 12.81 -10.56 -11.13
C ALA A 208 11.93 -9.37 -11.55
N TYR A 209 10.64 -9.64 -11.81
CA TYR A 209 9.65 -8.58 -11.97
C TYR A 209 9.42 -7.91 -10.60
N THR A 210 9.79 -6.64 -10.45
CA THR A 210 9.73 -5.92 -9.17
C THR A 210 8.84 -4.69 -9.29
N ARG A 211 8.05 -4.42 -8.26
CA ARG A 211 7.25 -3.19 -8.10
C ARG A 211 7.73 -2.39 -6.89
N LEU A 212 7.71 -1.07 -7.03
CA LEU A 212 7.81 -0.10 -5.94
C LEU A 212 6.70 0.95 -6.11
N ASP A 213 6.03 1.29 -5.01
CA ASP A 213 5.11 2.43 -4.95
C ASP A 213 5.81 3.55 -4.17
N ILE A 214 6.49 4.45 -4.87
CA ILE A 214 7.30 5.51 -4.24
C ILE A 214 6.48 6.77 -3.95
N LEU A 215 6.86 7.51 -2.91
CA LEU A 215 6.47 8.91 -2.82
C LEU A 215 7.17 9.69 -3.93
N ALA A 216 6.52 10.71 -4.50
CA ALA A 216 7.04 11.41 -5.67
C ALA A 216 8.37 12.14 -5.38
N ASP A 217 9.47 11.42 -5.60
CA ASP A 217 10.85 11.87 -5.56
C ASP A 217 11.46 11.69 -6.97
N ASP A 218 11.84 12.80 -7.60
CA ASP A 218 12.33 12.79 -8.99
C ASP A 218 13.66 12.05 -9.12
N ALA A 219 14.54 12.16 -8.13
CA ALA A 219 15.86 11.54 -8.18
C ALA A 219 15.75 10.02 -7.99
N LEU A 220 14.92 9.56 -7.05
CA LEU A 220 14.64 8.13 -6.88
C LEU A 220 13.94 7.55 -8.12
N SER A 221 12.97 8.28 -8.68
CA SER A 221 12.24 7.86 -9.88
C SER A 221 13.16 7.69 -11.10
N ALA A 222 14.08 8.65 -11.32
CA ALA A 222 15.07 8.58 -12.38
C ALA A 222 16.04 7.40 -12.17
N TRP A 223 16.50 7.20 -10.94
CA TRP A 223 17.37 6.08 -10.59
C TRP A 223 16.69 4.73 -10.84
N LEU A 224 15.45 4.52 -10.35
CA LEU A 224 14.68 3.29 -10.59
C LEU A 224 14.47 3.01 -12.08
N THR A 225 14.23 4.06 -12.88
CA THR A 225 14.12 3.93 -14.34
C THR A 225 15.42 3.40 -14.95
N GLY A 226 16.58 3.89 -14.49
CA GLY A 226 17.90 3.37 -14.87
C GLY A 226 18.14 1.91 -14.49
N LEU A 227 17.41 1.39 -13.49
CA LEU A 227 17.46 -0.02 -13.07
C LEU A 227 16.50 -0.94 -13.84
N GLY A 228 15.87 -0.45 -14.91
CA GLY A 228 14.86 -1.20 -15.67
C GLY A 228 13.48 -1.22 -15.02
N LEU A 229 13.23 -0.33 -14.05
CA LEU A 229 11.94 -0.17 -13.38
C LEU A 229 11.30 1.18 -13.80
N PRO A 230 10.73 1.29 -15.02
CA PRO A 230 10.13 2.53 -15.47
C PRO A 230 8.90 2.90 -14.63
N MET A 231 8.56 4.19 -14.61
CA MET A 231 7.30 4.66 -14.04
C MET A 231 6.14 4.19 -14.92
N THR A 232 5.21 3.41 -14.36
CA THR A 232 4.05 2.90 -15.10
C THR A 232 2.73 3.59 -14.73
N SER A 233 2.66 4.24 -13.56
CA SER A 233 1.49 5.04 -13.19
C SER A 233 1.80 6.07 -12.10
N GLU A 234 0.97 7.11 -12.03
CA GLU A 234 0.99 8.13 -10.97
C GLU A 234 -0.39 8.16 -10.28
N PRO A 235 -0.65 7.27 -9.33
CA PRO A 235 -1.95 7.20 -8.69
C PRO A 235 -2.15 8.38 -7.72
N GLN A 236 -3.40 8.82 -7.56
CA GLN A 236 -3.74 9.98 -6.75
C GLN A 236 -4.05 9.54 -5.32
N ALA A 237 -3.14 9.81 -4.38
CA ALA A 237 -3.45 9.63 -2.97
C ALA A 237 -4.39 10.75 -2.50
N MET A 238 -5.42 10.38 -1.73
CA MET A 238 -6.39 11.31 -1.17
C MET A 238 -6.51 11.11 0.34
N ARG A 239 -6.96 12.14 1.05
CA ARG A 239 -7.20 12.10 2.49
C ARG A 239 -8.54 12.72 2.87
N LEU A 240 -9.10 12.28 3.99
CA LEU A 240 -10.17 12.91 4.74
C LEU A 240 -9.65 13.18 6.15
N GLY A 241 -9.76 14.42 6.64
CA GLY A 241 -9.18 14.84 7.92
C GLY A 241 -7.75 15.41 7.80
N ARG A 242 -7.01 15.39 8.91
CA ARG A 242 -5.68 16.03 9.02
C ARG A 242 -4.62 15.28 8.21
N ALA A 243 -3.60 16.02 7.76
CA ALA A 243 -2.41 15.42 7.17
C ALA A 243 -1.57 14.73 8.25
N LEU A 244 -1.09 13.52 7.95
CA LEU A 244 -0.14 12.77 8.78
C LEU A 244 1.29 12.95 8.24
N PRO A 245 2.31 12.90 9.11
CA PRO A 245 3.69 12.98 8.66
C PRO A 245 4.05 11.79 7.77
N ARG A 246 5.01 12.00 6.85
CA ARG A 246 5.61 10.98 5.98
C ARG A 246 7.10 11.25 5.85
N ARG A 247 7.78 11.40 6.99
CA ARG A 247 9.21 11.76 7.02
C ARG A 247 10.04 10.49 6.79
N GLY A 248 10.95 10.52 5.83
CA GLY A 248 11.79 9.38 5.51
C GLY A 248 11.05 8.20 4.86
N VAL A 249 9.81 8.39 4.40
CA VAL A 249 9.06 7.37 3.66
C VAL A 249 9.39 7.50 2.17
N PHE A 250 10.14 6.55 1.63
CA PHE A 250 10.50 6.53 0.21
C PHE A 250 9.60 5.64 -0.63
N ALA A 251 9.17 4.49 -0.08
CA ALA A 251 8.22 3.60 -0.73
C ALA A 251 7.20 3.03 0.27
N LEU A 252 5.98 2.81 -0.22
CA LEU A 252 4.88 2.26 0.56
C LEU A 252 4.91 0.74 0.59
N ALA A 253 4.37 0.15 1.66
CA ALA A 253 4.16 -1.30 1.73
C ALA A 253 3.24 -1.81 0.63
N SER A 254 2.17 -1.05 0.37
CA SER A 254 1.29 -1.13 -0.79
C SER A 254 0.48 0.17 -0.84
N GLN A 255 -0.15 0.46 -1.98
CA GLN A 255 -1.11 1.57 -2.09
C GLN A 255 -2.27 1.48 -1.08
N ALA A 256 -2.65 0.27 -0.67
CA ALA A 256 -3.75 0.04 0.26
C ALA A 256 -3.37 0.37 1.72
N PHE A 257 -2.10 0.16 2.09
CA PHE A 257 -1.60 0.39 3.45
C PHE A 257 -1.18 1.83 3.73
N GLY A 258 -1.28 2.74 2.76
CA GLY A 258 -1.04 4.18 2.93
C GLY A 258 0.40 4.63 3.13
#